data_AF-A0A0A0B183-F1
#
_entry.id   AF-A0A0A0B183-F1
#
_cell.length_a   1.000
_cell.length_b   1.000
_cell.length_c   1.000
_cell.angle_alpha   90.00
_cell.angle_beta   90.00
_cell.angle_gamma   90.00
#
_symmetry.space_group_name_H-M   'P 1'
#
loop_
_entity.id
_entity.type
_entity.pdbx_description
1 polymer ?
#
loop_
_entity_poly.entity_id
_entity_poly.type
_entity_poly.pdbx_seq_one_letter_code
_entity_poly.pdbx_strand_id
1 'polypeptide(L)'
;LFQDIRHEASDFPCKVAKHPRNKNRNRYRDVSPFDHSRIKLNQGDNDYINASLIKMEEAQRSYILTQGPLPNTCGHFWEMVWEQKSRGVVMLNRVMEKGSIKCAQYWPQKEEKEMFFEDTNLKLTLISEDIKSYYTVRQLELENLTTQETREILHFHYTTWPDFGVPESPASFLNFLFKVRESGSLNPEHGPVVVHCSAGIGRSGTFCLVDTCLLLMDKRKDPSSVDVKQVLLEMRKYRMGLIQTADQLRFSYLAVIEGAKFIMGDASVQEQWKELSNEDLDPPPEHTPPPPRPPKRTSEMHNGRMHEHTEFFPKHQVVEEEIGCSVSTVEEMVPDGRARSSVPLITDSQDTEIRRRTVGENLRLSPHKEESMKSENSEEDDENMMTTWKPFLVNICMFTFLTAGAYLCYRVCFH
;
A
#
# COMPACT_ATOMS: atom_id res chain seq x y z
N LEU A 1 -18.67 11.10 -6.71
CA LEU A 1 -17.27 10.89 -7.12
C LEU A 1 -16.53 9.81 -6.33
N PHE A 2 -16.09 10.02 -5.08
CA PHE A 2 -15.21 9.04 -4.38
C PHE A 2 -15.85 7.64 -4.19
N GLN A 3 -17.16 7.58 -3.90
CA GLN A 3 -17.85 6.30 -3.81
C GLN A 3 -17.99 5.64 -5.18
N ASP A 4 -18.27 6.40 -6.23
CA ASP A 4 -18.37 5.94 -7.62
C ASP A 4 -17.04 5.26 -8.03
N ILE A 5 -15.90 5.88 -7.75
CA ILE A 5 -14.55 5.30 -7.95
C ILE A 5 -14.33 4.02 -7.10
N ARG A 6 -15.06 3.81 -6.00
CA ARG A 6 -15.06 2.54 -5.24
C ARG A 6 -15.97 1.45 -5.85
N HIS A 7 -17.00 1.81 -6.60
CA HIS A 7 -17.88 0.85 -7.30
C HIS A 7 -17.34 0.50 -8.69
N GLU A 8 -16.66 1.45 -9.36
CA GLU A 8 -16.03 1.27 -10.67
C GLU A 8 -14.64 0.60 -10.59
N ALA A 9 -14.06 0.45 -9.40
CA ALA A 9 -12.74 -0.15 -9.23
C ALA A 9 -12.76 -1.65 -9.57
N SER A 10 -11.78 -2.09 -10.35
CA SER A 10 -11.58 -3.51 -10.64
C SER A 10 -11.27 -4.32 -9.38
N ASP A 11 -11.87 -5.52 -9.29
CA ASP A 11 -11.50 -6.54 -8.30
C ASP A 11 -10.82 -7.72 -9.02
N PHE A 12 -9.74 -8.23 -8.42
CA PHE A 12 -8.92 -9.30 -8.98
C PHE A 12 -8.52 -10.30 -7.87
N PRO A 13 -8.18 -11.55 -8.21
CA PRO A 13 -7.85 -12.56 -7.21
C PRO A 13 -6.65 -12.20 -6.32
N CYS A 14 -6.74 -12.53 -5.03
CA CYS A 14 -5.68 -12.41 -4.02
C CYS A 14 -5.32 -13.78 -3.38
N LYS A 15 -5.42 -14.87 -4.14
CA LYS A 15 -5.35 -16.26 -3.64
C LYS A 15 -4.05 -16.53 -2.89
N VAL A 16 -2.91 -16.06 -3.37
CA VAL A 16 -1.61 -16.26 -2.70
C VAL A 16 -1.57 -15.50 -1.37
N ALA A 17 -2.09 -14.27 -1.35
CA ALA A 17 -2.12 -13.42 -0.16
C ALA A 17 -3.04 -13.97 0.95
N LYS A 18 -4.12 -14.69 0.58
CA LYS A 18 -5.04 -15.31 1.54
C LYS A 18 -4.66 -16.75 1.96
N HIS A 19 -3.62 -17.35 1.38
CA HIS A 19 -3.15 -18.68 1.77
C HIS A 19 -2.74 -18.70 3.27
N PRO A 20 -3.12 -19.70 4.10
CA PRO A 20 -2.83 -19.73 5.54
C PRO A 20 -1.37 -19.44 5.92
N ARG A 21 -0.40 -20.07 5.22
CA ARG A 21 1.05 -19.82 5.36
C ARG A 21 1.48 -18.34 5.30
N ASN A 22 0.69 -17.48 4.65
CA ASN A 22 0.99 -16.06 4.45
C ASN A 22 0.25 -15.13 5.42
N LYS A 23 -0.55 -15.67 6.36
CA LYS A 23 -1.31 -14.87 7.34
C LYS A 23 -0.42 -13.93 8.16
N ASN A 24 0.78 -14.37 8.54
CA ASN A 24 1.77 -13.59 9.30
C ASN A 24 2.62 -12.62 8.45
N ARG A 25 2.52 -12.68 7.11
CA ARG A 25 3.17 -11.71 6.20
C ARG A 25 2.24 -10.54 5.82
N ASN A 26 1.01 -10.51 6.34
CA ASN A 26 0.01 -9.47 6.06
C ASN A 26 -0.30 -8.63 7.31
N ARG A 27 -0.06 -7.31 7.25
CA ARG A 27 -0.35 -6.37 8.36
C ARG A 27 -1.85 -6.13 8.55
N TYR A 28 -2.63 -6.22 7.47
CA TYR A 28 -4.09 -6.01 7.48
C TYR A 28 -4.79 -7.13 6.70
N ARG A 29 -5.88 -7.69 7.24
CA ARG A 29 -6.61 -8.83 6.65
C ARG A 29 -7.33 -8.46 5.35
N ASP A 30 -7.74 -7.21 5.25
CA ASP A 30 -8.53 -6.58 4.21
C ASP A 30 -7.68 -5.88 3.13
N VAL A 31 -6.35 -5.79 3.28
CA VAL A 31 -5.44 -5.21 2.29
C VAL A 31 -4.48 -6.28 1.77
N SER A 32 -4.48 -6.52 0.46
CA SER A 32 -3.65 -7.56 -0.16
C SER A 32 -3.26 -7.18 -1.59
N PRO A 33 -2.11 -7.64 -2.11
CA PRO A 33 -1.80 -7.50 -3.52
C PRO A 33 -2.69 -8.46 -4.35
N PHE A 34 -2.95 -8.11 -5.60
CA PHE A 34 -3.58 -9.02 -6.55
C PHE A 34 -2.53 -10.02 -7.10
N ASP A 35 -2.96 -11.24 -7.41
CA ASP A 35 -2.06 -12.34 -7.79
C ASP A 35 -1.27 -12.06 -9.09
N HIS A 36 -1.79 -11.19 -9.96
CA HIS A 36 -1.17 -10.81 -11.24
C HIS A 36 -0.19 -9.63 -11.15
N SER A 37 -0.27 -8.81 -10.09
CA SER A 37 0.54 -7.60 -9.89
C SER A 37 1.49 -7.70 -8.70
N ARG A 38 1.36 -8.73 -7.86
CA ARG A 38 2.22 -8.90 -6.69
C ARG A 38 3.68 -9.02 -7.08
N ILE A 39 4.56 -8.47 -6.24
CA ILE A 39 5.97 -8.84 -6.31
C ILE A 39 6.15 -10.29 -5.84
N LYS A 40 7.17 -10.93 -6.39
CA LYS A 40 7.66 -12.25 -6.02
C LYS A 40 9.10 -12.10 -5.55
N LEU A 41 9.39 -12.69 -4.40
CA LEU A 41 10.75 -12.85 -3.87
C LEU A 41 11.37 -14.10 -4.51
N ASN A 42 12.67 -14.12 -4.79
CA ASN A 42 13.32 -15.28 -5.41
C ASN A 42 14.09 -16.16 -4.40
N GLN A 43 14.26 -15.74 -3.14
CA GLN A 43 14.90 -16.55 -2.11
C GLN A 43 13.89 -17.32 -1.22
N GLY A 44 14.29 -18.52 -0.80
CA GLY A 44 13.55 -19.37 0.13
C GLY A 44 12.24 -19.98 -0.40
N ASP A 45 11.55 -20.74 0.46
CA ASP A 45 10.39 -21.57 0.08
C ASP A 45 9.06 -20.80 -0.13
N ASN A 46 9.08 -19.46 -0.07
CA ASN A 46 7.85 -18.65 -0.07
C ASN A 46 8.05 -17.27 -0.70
N ASP A 47 7.69 -17.15 -1.98
CA ASP A 47 7.83 -15.95 -2.81
C ASP A 47 6.93 -14.74 -2.38
N TYR A 48 6.19 -14.84 -1.28
CA TYR A 48 5.13 -13.88 -0.95
C TYR A 48 5.58 -12.68 -0.12
N ILE A 49 5.36 -11.48 -0.66
CA ILE A 49 5.35 -10.20 0.06
C ILE A 49 4.06 -9.42 -0.26
N ASN A 50 3.53 -8.64 0.68
CA ASN A 50 2.37 -7.75 0.45
C ASN A 50 2.80 -6.46 -0.28
N ALA A 51 3.29 -6.61 -1.50
CA ALA A 51 3.70 -5.54 -2.40
C ALA A 51 3.10 -5.75 -3.79
N SER A 52 2.82 -4.65 -4.50
CA SER A 52 2.25 -4.66 -5.86
C SER A 52 3.04 -3.74 -6.79
N LEU A 53 3.45 -4.25 -7.95
CA LEU A 53 3.94 -3.43 -9.05
C LEU A 53 2.77 -2.70 -9.70
N ILE A 54 2.84 -1.37 -9.71
CA ILE A 54 1.93 -0.50 -10.47
C ILE A 54 2.71 0.02 -11.68
N LYS A 55 2.27 -0.35 -12.88
CA LYS A 55 2.92 -0.01 -14.16
C LYS A 55 2.04 0.98 -14.92
N MET A 56 2.42 2.25 -14.95
CA MET A 56 1.68 3.30 -15.66
C MET A 56 2.27 3.46 -17.06
N GLU A 57 1.78 2.64 -18.00
CA GLU A 57 2.41 2.46 -19.32
C GLU A 57 2.51 3.76 -20.13
N GLU A 58 1.43 4.54 -20.22
CA GLU A 58 1.43 5.82 -20.93
C GLU A 58 2.40 6.82 -20.28
N ALA A 59 2.43 6.87 -18.94
CA ALA A 59 3.32 7.74 -18.18
C ALA A 59 4.78 7.24 -18.15
N GLN A 60 5.05 6.01 -18.60
CA GLN A 60 6.34 5.33 -18.55
C GLN A 60 6.99 5.30 -17.14
N ARG A 61 6.17 5.31 -16.08
CA ARG A 61 6.61 5.21 -14.68
C ARG A 61 6.10 3.92 -14.05
N SER A 62 6.91 3.30 -13.19
CA SER A 62 6.51 2.16 -12.37
C SER A 62 6.81 2.42 -10.89
N TYR A 63 5.94 1.90 -10.02
CA TYR A 63 6.07 2.01 -8.57
C TYR A 63 5.81 0.65 -7.92
N ILE A 64 6.47 0.35 -6.80
CA ILE A 64 6.13 -0.80 -5.94
C ILE A 64 5.41 -0.26 -4.72
N LEU A 65 4.10 -0.53 -4.61
CA LEU A 65 3.32 -0.15 -3.42
C LEU A 65 3.19 -1.32 -2.46
N THR A 66 3.71 -1.14 -1.25
CA THR A 66 3.83 -2.18 -0.22
C THR A 66 3.29 -1.72 1.14
N GLN A 67 2.95 -2.67 2.02
CA GLN A 67 2.65 -2.37 3.43
C GLN A 67 3.92 -1.91 4.18
N GLY A 68 3.75 -1.19 5.29
CA GLY A 68 4.86 -0.92 6.21
C GLY A 68 5.33 -2.24 6.84
N PRO A 69 6.62 -2.61 6.74
CA PRO A 69 7.12 -3.91 7.18
C PRO A 69 6.64 -4.35 8.58
N LEU A 70 6.39 -5.64 8.73
CA LEU A 70 6.24 -6.31 10.01
C LEU A 70 7.63 -6.73 10.53
N PRO A 71 7.81 -6.99 11.84
CA PRO A 71 9.11 -7.43 12.37
C PRO A 71 9.67 -8.67 11.64
N ASN A 72 8.79 -9.60 11.28
CA ASN A 72 9.10 -10.81 10.51
C ASN A 72 9.08 -10.64 8.98
N THR A 73 9.08 -9.39 8.47
CA THR A 73 9.15 -9.09 7.03
C THR A 73 10.10 -7.92 6.71
N CYS A 74 11.08 -7.63 7.57
CA CYS A 74 12.10 -6.62 7.29
C CYS A 74 13.13 -7.12 6.26
N GLY A 75 13.69 -8.33 6.43
CA GLY A 75 14.59 -8.93 5.44
C GLY A 75 13.94 -9.07 4.07
N HIS A 76 12.76 -9.68 4.02
CA HIS A 76 11.89 -9.78 2.84
C HIS A 76 11.61 -8.42 2.13
N PHE A 77 11.57 -7.30 2.87
CA PHE A 77 11.40 -5.96 2.27
C PHE A 77 12.68 -5.48 1.60
N TRP A 78 13.84 -5.71 2.22
CA TRP A 78 15.13 -5.35 1.64
C TRP A 78 15.58 -6.29 0.51
N GLU A 79 15.17 -7.56 0.56
CA GLU A 79 15.26 -8.51 -0.56
C GLU A 79 14.49 -7.96 -1.76
N MET A 80 13.23 -7.53 -1.57
CA MET A 80 12.46 -6.88 -2.63
C MET A 80 13.17 -5.63 -3.19
N VAL A 81 13.71 -4.74 -2.35
CA VAL A 81 14.49 -3.56 -2.80
C VAL A 81 15.71 -3.99 -3.64
N TRP A 82 16.43 -5.02 -3.18
CA TRP A 82 17.62 -5.56 -3.84
C TRP A 82 17.30 -6.19 -5.20
N GLU A 83 16.33 -7.11 -5.25
CA GLU A 83 15.99 -7.88 -6.44
C GLU A 83 15.35 -7.02 -7.52
N GLN A 84 14.46 -6.10 -7.12
CA GLN A 84 13.80 -5.18 -8.04
C GLN A 84 14.70 -4.00 -8.46
N LYS A 85 15.90 -3.89 -7.89
CA LYS A 85 16.92 -2.85 -8.17
C LYS A 85 16.45 -1.42 -7.88
N SER A 86 15.60 -1.26 -6.87
CA SER A 86 15.02 0.04 -6.50
C SER A 86 16.07 0.98 -5.91
N ARG A 87 16.25 2.17 -6.48
CA ARG A 87 17.18 3.20 -5.96
C ARG A 87 16.62 3.95 -4.74
N GLY A 88 15.30 4.07 -4.63
CA GLY A 88 14.65 4.85 -3.58
C GLY A 88 13.51 4.14 -2.86
N VAL A 89 13.33 4.52 -1.59
CA VAL A 89 12.23 4.10 -0.70
C VAL A 89 11.53 5.36 -0.18
N VAL A 90 10.22 5.47 -0.40
CA VAL A 90 9.38 6.59 0.04
C VAL A 90 8.45 6.12 1.17
N MET A 91 8.73 6.57 2.39
CA MET A 91 8.01 6.24 3.61
C MET A 91 7.07 7.39 4.01
N LEU A 92 5.75 7.16 3.96
CA LEU A 92 4.73 8.18 4.19
C LEU A 92 4.00 8.04 5.55
N ASN A 93 4.66 7.49 6.57
CA ASN A 93 4.10 7.29 7.91
C ASN A 93 5.17 7.34 9.01
N ARG A 94 4.77 7.66 10.25
CA ARG A 94 5.63 7.41 11.44
C ARG A 94 5.57 5.94 11.87
N VAL A 95 6.62 5.44 12.51
CA VAL A 95 6.70 4.07 13.06
C VAL A 95 5.54 3.80 14.03
N MET A 96 5.26 4.78 14.90
CA MET A 96 4.08 4.81 15.76
C MET A 96 3.19 6.01 15.39
N GLU A 97 1.88 5.79 15.30
CA GLU A 97 0.89 6.85 15.10
C GLU A 97 -0.31 6.61 16.03
N LYS A 98 -0.72 7.62 16.79
CA LYS A 98 -1.85 7.55 17.74
C LYS A 98 -1.69 6.37 18.72
N GLY A 99 -0.49 6.18 19.27
CA GLY A 99 -0.14 5.11 20.21
C GLY A 99 -0.05 3.70 19.60
N SER A 100 -0.20 3.53 18.28
CA SER A 100 -0.20 2.23 17.61
C SER A 100 1.01 2.06 16.69
N ILE A 101 1.64 0.88 16.69
CA ILE A 101 2.77 0.56 15.78
C ILE A 101 2.24 0.31 14.36
N LYS A 102 2.59 1.21 13.43
CA LYS A 102 2.13 1.24 12.03
C LYS A 102 3.14 0.63 11.06
N CYS A 103 4.41 0.64 11.44
CA CYS A 103 5.52 0.08 10.68
C CYS A 103 6.54 -0.49 11.68
N ALA A 104 7.33 -1.48 11.31
CA ALA A 104 8.53 -1.84 12.08
C ALA A 104 9.60 -0.76 11.91
N GLN A 105 10.55 -0.69 12.84
CA GLN A 105 11.82 0.00 12.63
C GLN A 105 12.67 -0.89 11.70
N TYR A 106 12.56 -0.69 10.39
CA TYR A 106 13.18 -1.55 9.37
C TYR A 106 14.50 -1.00 8.82
N TRP A 107 14.94 0.17 9.29
CA TRP A 107 16.20 0.82 8.92
C TRP A 107 16.98 1.24 10.18
N PRO A 108 18.32 1.33 10.12
CA PRO A 108 19.16 1.78 11.23
C PRO A 108 18.90 3.25 11.60
N GLN A 109 18.84 3.55 12.91
CA GLN A 109 18.64 4.92 13.43
C GLN A 109 19.95 5.62 13.83
N LYS A 110 21.10 4.96 13.69
CA LYS A 110 22.44 5.50 14.00
C LYS A 110 23.45 4.84 13.08
N GLU A 111 24.46 5.60 12.67
CA GLU A 111 25.55 5.14 11.78
C GLU A 111 26.32 3.97 12.42
N GLU A 112 26.64 4.06 13.71
CA GLU A 112 27.26 2.99 14.52
C GLU A 112 26.38 1.74 14.77
N LYS A 113 25.20 1.63 14.13
CA LYS A 113 24.26 0.52 14.35
C LYS A 113 23.73 -0.06 13.05
N GLU A 114 24.55 -0.88 12.41
CA GLU A 114 24.17 -1.77 11.31
C GLU A 114 22.94 -2.64 11.65
N MET A 115 22.10 -2.92 10.65
CA MET A 115 21.04 -3.92 10.73
C MET A 115 21.35 -5.13 9.84
N PHE A 116 21.31 -6.33 10.42
CA PHE A 116 21.47 -7.59 9.71
C PHE A 116 20.12 -8.28 9.54
N PHE A 117 19.89 -8.83 8.35
CA PHE A 117 18.71 -9.60 7.97
C PHE A 117 19.14 -11.01 7.59
N GLU A 118 19.31 -11.85 8.61
CA GLU A 118 19.76 -13.25 8.48
C GLU A 118 18.82 -14.07 7.58
N ASP A 119 17.52 -13.71 7.54
CA ASP A 119 16.51 -14.38 6.71
C ASP A 119 16.72 -14.18 5.20
N THR A 120 17.47 -13.16 4.78
CA THR A 120 17.72 -12.83 3.37
C THR A 120 19.19 -12.53 3.03
N ASN A 121 20.11 -12.74 3.97
CA ASN A 121 21.55 -12.47 3.85
C ASN A 121 21.88 -11.03 3.40
N LEU A 122 21.16 -10.05 3.96
CA LEU A 122 21.37 -8.62 3.70
C LEU A 122 21.86 -7.89 4.96
N LYS A 123 22.67 -6.86 4.75
CA LYS A 123 23.12 -5.91 5.77
C LYS A 123 22.78 -4.49 5.33
N LEU A 124 22.39 -3.64 6.28
CA LEU A 124 21.94 -2.28 6.02
C LEU A 124 22.58 -1.29 7.01
N THR A 125 23.28 -0.30 6.47
CA THR A 125 24.02 0.72 7.23
C THR A 125 23.43 2.11 6.98
N LEU A 126 23.39 2.97 8.00
CA LEU A 126 23.10 4.40 7.81
C LEU A 126 24.40 5.12 7.45
N ILE A 127 24.41 5.86 6.34
CA ILE A 127 25.58 6.58 5.84
C ILE A 127 25.48 8.09 6.11
N SER A 128 24.26 8.65 6.05
CA SER A 128 23.96 10.03 6.46
C SER A 128 22.45 10.26 6.59
N GLU A 129 22.04 11.29 7.34
CA GLU A 129 20.67 11.81 7.31
C GLU A 129 20.59 13.35 7.27
N ASP A 130 19.69 13.88 6.43
CA ASP A 130 19.30 15.30 6.36
C ASP A 130 17.87 15.45 6.87
N ILE A 131 17.71 16.09 8.03
CA ILE A 131 16.43 16.25 8.74
C ILE A 131 15.87 17.66 8.47
N LYS A 132 14.69 17.71 7.88
CA LYS A 132 13.88 18.93 7.67
C LYS A 132 12.65 18.92 8.57
N SER A 133 11.94 20.04 8.64
CA SER A 133 10.79 20.24 9.53
C SER A 133 9.65 19.22 9.33
N TYR A 134 9.42 18.72 8.11
CA TYR A 134 8.35 17.76 7.79
C TYR A 134 8.80 16.48 7.06
N TYR A 135 10.10 16.33 6.78
CA TYR A 135 10.64 15.12 6.17
C TYR A 135 12.10 14.87 6.56
N THR A 136 12.58 13.64 6.34
CA THR A 136 14.00 13.29 6.43
C THR A 136 14.42 12.58 5.17
N VAL A 137 15.60 12.89 4.64
CA VAL A 137 16.27 12.06 3.63
C VAL A 137 17.41 11.32 4.31
N ARG A 138 17.53 10.01 4.07
CA ARG A 138 18.68 9.23 4.53
C ARG A 138 19.38 8.58 3.35
N GLN A 139 20.70 8.55 3.40
CA GLN A 139 21.52 7.71 2.56
C GLN A 139 21.79 6.42 3.33
N LEU A 140 21.38 5.29 2.75
CA LEU A 140 21.59 3.96 3.32
C LEU A 140 22.49 3.15 2.39
N GLU A 141 23.39 2.34 2.93
CA GLU A 141 24.09 1.31 2.16
C GLU A 141 23.42 -0.05 2.43
N LEU A 142 22.98 -0.70 1.36
CA LEU A 142 22.44 -2.06 1.38
C LEU A 142 23.47 -3.00 0.76
N GLU A 143 23.98 -3.94 1.55
CA GLU A 143 24.99 -4.92 1.16
C GLU A 143 24.36 -6.32 1.07
N ASN A 144 24.67 -7.03 -0.01
CA ASN A 144 24.35 -8.44 -0.15
C ASN A 144 25.51 -9.28 0.37
N LEU A 145 25.34 -9.94 1.51
CA LEU A 145 26.40 -10.67 2.19
C LEU A 145 26.90 -11.87 1.38
N THR A 146 26.05 -12.45 0.52
CA THR A 146 26.38 -13.59 -0.35
C THR A 146 27.27 -13.18 -1.52
N THR A 147 27.12 -11.97 -2.07
CA THR A 147 27.89 -11.50 -3.25
C THR A 147 28.94 -10.44 -2.94
N GLN A 148 28.88 -9.82 -1.75
CA GLN A 148 29.68 -8.64 -1.36
C GLN A 148 29.47 -7.42 -2.28
N GLU A 149 28.35 -7.38 -3.01
CA GLU A 149 27.91 -6.19 -3.76
C GLU A 149 27.20 -5.23 -2.80
N THR A 150 27.57 -3.94 -2.80
CA THR A 150 26.85 -2.89 -2.07
C THR A 150 26.07 -1.98 -3.03
N ARG A 151 24.96 -1.42 -2.54
CA ARG A 151 24.16 -0.42 -3.26
C ARG A 151 23.67 0.65 -2.29
N GLU A 152 23.90 1.90 -2.67
CA GLU A 152 23.34 3.07 -1.98
C GLU A 152 21.84 3.22 -2.33
N ILE A 153 21.01 3.30 -1.29
CA ILE A 153 19.55 3.47 -1.35
C ILE A 153 19.16 4.79 -0.68
N LEU A 154 18.31 5.58 -1.33
CA LEU A 154 17.80 6.84 -0.78
C LEU A 154 16.45 6.64 -0.09
N HIS A 155 16.36 7.00 1.19
CA HIS A 155 15.17 6.83 2.02
C HIS A 155 14.51 8.18 2.32
N PHE A 156 13.35 8.42 1.71
CA PHE A 156 12.58 9.66 1.83
C PHE A 156 11.42 9.47 2.80
N HIS A 157 11.54 10.01 4.01
CA HIS A 157 10.59 9.82 5.09
C HIS A 157 9.76 11.09 5.33
N TYR A 158 8.49 11.10 4.91
CA TYR A 158 7.55 12.18 5.22
C TYR A 158 6.98 11.98 6.64
N THR A 159 7.31 12.86 7.58
CA THR A 159 7.11 12.61 9.02
C THR A 159 5.78 13.16 9.57
N THR A 160 5.25 14.25 9.01
CA THR A 160 4.08 14.95 9.58
C THR A 160 2.71 14.48 9.05
N TRP A 161 2.65 13.68 7.98
CA TRP A 161 1.38 13.29 7.34
C TRP A 161 0.46 12.49 8.29
N PRO A 162 -0.71 13.02 8.70
CA PRO A 162 -1.64 12.33 9.60
C PRO A 162 -2.30 11.09 8.98
N ASP A 163 -2.36 10.00 9.75
CA ASP A 163 -3.07 8.79 9.32
C ASP A 163 -4.58 9.03 9.11
N PHE A 164 -5.10 8.59 7.96
CA PHE A 164 -6.41 8.93 7.38
C PHE A 164 -6.67 10.43 7.09
N GLY A 165 -5.66 11.30 7.25
CA GLY A 165 -5.72 12.69 6.83
C GLY A 165 -4.94 12.95 5.54
N VAL A 166 -4.61 14.22 5.36
CA VAL A 166 -3.89 14.81 4.22
C VAL A 166 -2.73 15.68 4.75
N PRO A 167 -1.72 16.01 3.94
CA PRO A 167 -0.73 17.03 4.27
C PRO A 167 -1.39 18.40 4.51
N GLU A 168 -0.74 19.26 5.29
CA GLU A 168 -1.28 20.57 5.67
C GLU A 168 -1.45 21.53 4.48
N SER A 169 -0.53 21.46 3.50
CA SER A 169 -0.59 22.22 2.26
C SER A 169 -0.18 21.36 1.06
N PRO A 170 -0.63 21.70 -0.17
CA PRO A 170 -0.07 21.13 -1.39
C PRO A 170 1.42 21.44 -1.56
N ALA A 171 1.89 22.60 -1.07
CA ALA A 171 3.27 23.05 -1.20
C ALA A 171 4.29 22.10 -0.54
N SER A 172 4.09 21.71 0.72
CA SER A 172 5.01 20.78 1.40
C SER A 172 5.00 19.38 0.79
N PHE A 173 3.83 18.89 0.35
CA PHE A 173 3.73 17.65 -0.41
C PHE A 173 4.46 17.73 -1.76
N LEU A 174 4.28 18.82 -2.51
CA LEU A 174 4.89 19.01 -3.83
C LEU A 174 6.40 19.17 -3.73
N ASN A 175 6.91 20.01 -2.81
CA ASN A 175 8.34 20.14 -2.60
C ASN A 175 8.98 18.78 -2.26
N PHE A 176 8.40 17.98 -1.36
CA PHE A 176 8.85 16.61 -1.09
C PHE A 176 8.82 15.71 -2.33
N LEU A 177 7.72 15.73 -3.12
CA LEU A 177 7.64 14.96 -4.38
C LEU A 177 8.73 15.38 -5.37
N PHE A 178 9.03 16.67 -5.45
CA PHE A 178 10.09 17.19 -6.31
C PHE A 178 11.49 16.80 -5.79
N LYS A 179 11.75 16.77 -4.47
CA LYS A 179 12.99 16.20 -3.91
C LYS A 179 13.17 14.73 -4.28
N VAL A 180 12.09 13.93 -4.27
CA VAL A 180 12.13 12.54 -4.75
C VAL A 180 12.43 12.46 -6.27
N ARG A 181 11.86 13.36 -7.09
CA ARG A 181 12.16 13.47 -8.54
C ARG A 181 13.62 13.86 -8.80
N GLU A 182 14.10 14.92 -8.15
CA GLU A 182 15.46 15.47 -8.28
C GLU A 182 16.56 14.44 -7.95
N SER A 183 16.28 13.53 -7.02
CA SER A 183 17.21 12.46 -6.63
C SER A 183 17.50 11.39 -7.69
N GLY A 184 16.78 11.40 -8.81
CA GLY A 184 16.82 10.35 -9.82
C GLY A 184 16.12 9.04 -9.41
N SER A 185 15.63 8.91 -8.17
CA SER A 185 15.02 7.67 -7.64
C SER A 185 13.76 7.18 -8.38
N LEU A 186 13.21 7.99 -9.30
CA LEU A 186 12.04 7.65 -10.13
C LEU A 186 12.41 7.31 -11.58
N ASN A 187 13.69 7.42 -11.96
CA ASN A 187 14.13 7.38 -13.35
C ASN A 187 14.16 5.95 -13.92
N PRO A 188 14.03 5.78 -15.26
CA PRO A 188 13.90 4.47 -15.90
C PRO A 188 15.20 3.64 -15.93
N GLU A 189 16.37 4.23 -15.66
CA GLU A 189 17.64 3.51 -15.44
C GLU A 189 17.70 2.72 -14.12
N HIS A 190 16.70 2.89 -13.25
CA HIS A 190 16.60 2.21 -11.97
C HIS A 190 15.37 1.29 -11.89
N GLY A 191 15.37 0.41 -10.91
CA GLY A 191 14.18 -0.34 -10.53
C GLY A 191 13.06 0.57 -10.01
N PRO A 192 11.80 0.11 -10.05
CA PRO A 192 10.66 0.88 -9.56
C PRO A 192 10.86 1.36 -8.12
N VAL A 193 10.56 2.62 -7.83
CA VAL A 193 10.61 3.16 -6.46
C VAL A 193 9.68 2.38 -5.53
N VAL A 194 10.11 2.09 -4.31
CA VAL A 194 9.26 1.45 -3.30
C VAL A 194 8.53 2.54 -2.51
N VAL A 195 7.20 2.58 -2.57
CA VAL A 195 6.38 3.57 -1.87
C VAL A 195 5.48 2.87 -0.87
N HIS A 196 5.55 3.28 0.40
CA HIS A 196 4.73 2.68 1.45
C HIS A 196 4.13 3.70 2.41
N CYS A 197 3.16 3.23 3.17
CA CYS A 197 2.71 3.82 4.41
C CYS A 197 2.45 2.66 5.39
N SER A 198 1.48 2.75 6.31
CA SER A 198 1.10 1.57 7.11
C SER A 198 0.54 0.42 6.24
N ALA A 199 -0.39 0.73 5.32
CA ALA A 199 -1.08 -0.26 4.47
C ALA A 199 -0.66 -0.26 2.98
N GLY A 200 0.09 0.77 2.55
CA GLY A 200 0.52 0.90 1.15
C GLY A 200 -0.60 1.23 0.17
N ILE A 201 -1.67 1.91 0.59
CA ILE A 201 -2.83 2.22 -0.27
C ILE A 201 -3.33 3.68 -0.19
N GLY A 202 -3.54 4.23 1.01
CA GLY A 202 -4.09 5.60 1.15
C GLY A 202 -3.10 6.69 0.73
N ARG A 203 -2.13 6.96 1.62
CA ARG A 203 -1.07 7.97 1.42
C ARG A 203 -0.19 7.66 0.20
N SER A 204 0.20 6.40 0.03
CA SER A 204 0.96 5.91 -1.15
C SER A 204 0.18 6.07 -2.46
N GLY A 205 -1.14 5.81 -2.46
CA GLY A 205 -1.99 6.05 -3.62
C GLY A 205 -2.09 7.54 -3.98
N THR A 206 -2.17 8.42 -2.99
CA THR A 206 -2.13 9.88 -3.19
C THR A 206 -0.79 10.30 -3.82
N PHE A 207 0.34 9.82 -3.27
CA PHE A 207 1.68 10.15 -3.78
C PHE A 207 1.86 9.77 -5.25
N CYS A 208 1.63 8.50 -5.59
CA CYS A 208 1.83 8.01 -6.95
C CYS A 208 0.78 8.54 -7.94
N LEU A 209 -0.46 8.86 -7.50
CA LEU A 209 -1.46 9.48 -8.37
C LEU A 209 -1.04 10.88 -8.79
N VAL A 210 -0.58 11.71 -7.85
CA VAL A 210 -0.14 13.08 -8.18
C VAL A 210 1.10 13.04 -9.09
N ASP A 211 2.09 12.19 -8.79
CA ASP A 211 3.27 12.02 -9.66
C ASP A 211 2.87 11.59 -11.09
N THR A 212 2.00 10.58 -11.22
CA THR A 212 1.53 10.08 -12.52
C THR A 212 0.77 11.15 -13.29
N CYS A 213 -0.17 11.86 -12.65
CA CYS A 213 -0.95 12.90 -13.29
C CYS A 213 -0.05 14.04 -13.79
N LEU A 214 0.86 14.55 -12.96
CA LEU A 214 1.80 15.62 -13.36
C LEU A 214 2.72 15.17 -14.51
N LEU A 215 3.13 13.90 -14.53
CA LEU A 215 3.95 13.33 -15.60
C LEU A 215 3.16 13.15 -16.92
N LEU A 216 1.87 12.81 -16.85
CA LEU A 216 0.99 12.79 -18.02
C LEU A 216 0.72 14.20 -18.57
N MET A 217 0.51 15.19 -17.70
CA MET A 217 0.39 16.59 -18.11
C MET A 217 1.64 17.07 -18.83
N ASP A 218 2.82 16.74 -18.29
CA ASP A 218 4.11 17.10 -18.89
C ASP A 218 4.35 16.41 -20.24
N LYS A 219 4.08 15.11 -20.32
CA LYS A 219 4.27 14.32 -21.54
C LYS A 219 3.33 14.73 -22.68
N ARG A 220 2.09 15.12 -22.35
CA ARG A 220 1.08 15.56 -23.35
C ARG A 220 1.15 17.05 -23.67
N LYS A 221 1.78 17.86 -22.80
CA LYS A 221 1.78 19.33 -22.82
C LYS A 221 0.38 19.97 -22.80
N ASP A 222 -0.60 19.24 -22.30
CA ASP A 222 -1.98 19.68 -22.11
C ASP A 222 -2.53 19.17 -20.76
N PRO A 223 -2.62 20.04 -19.74
CA PRO A 223 -3.23 19.70 -18.45
C PRO A 223 -4.71 19.32 -18.53
N SER A 224 -5.46 19.81 -19.52
CA SER A 224 -6.90 19.55 -19.63
C SER A 224 -7.22 18.11 -20.05
N SER A 225 -6.29 17.43 -20.72
CA SER A 225 -6.41 16.02 -21.13
C SER A 225 -6.41 15.00 -19.98
N VAL A 226 -5.96 15.36 -18.77
CA VAL A 226 -5.63 14.40 -17.70
C VAL A 226 -6.80 14.21 -16.72
N ASP A 227 -7.65 13.22 -16.99
CA ASP A 227 -8.69 12.80 -16.03
C ASP A 227 -8.08 11.99 -14.86
N VAL A 228 -7.88 12.69 -13.74
CA VAL A 228 -7.42 12.15 -12.45
C VAL A 228 -8.29 10.97 -11.95
N LYS A 229 -9.58 10.90 -12.32
CA LYS A 229 -10.47 9.77 -12.00
C LYS A 229 -10.00 8.50 -12.73
N GLN A 230 -9.73 8.60 -14.03
CA GLN A 230 -9.32 7.46 -14.85
C GLN A 230 -7.92 6.99 -14.50
N VAL A 231 -6.98 7.92 -14.24
CA VAL A 231 -5.63 7.55 -13.76
C VAL A 231 -5.72 6.76 -12.44
N LEU A 232 -6.57 7.17 -11.50
CA LEU A 232 -6.78 6.43 -10.25
C LEU A 232 -7.45 5.06 -10.47
N LEU A 233 -8.41 4.95 -11.39
CA LEU A 233 -9.03 3.66 -11.75
C LEU A 233 -8.02 2.70 -12.40
N GLU A 234 -7.16 3.22 -13.29
CA GLU A 234 -6.08 2.46 -13.91
C GLU A 234 -5.07 1.94 -12.87
N MET A 235 -4.60 2.82 -11.96
CA MET A 235 -3.73 2.41 -10.85
C MET A 235 -4.40 1.38 -9.93
N ARG A 236 -5.71 1.49 -9.70
CA ARG A 236 -6.48 0.53 -8.88
C ARG A 236 -6.59 -0.86 -9.50
N LYS A 237 -6.34 -1.05 -10.80
CA LYS A 237 -6.19 -2.39 -11.38
C LYS A 237 -4.97 -3.14 -10.83
N TYR A 238 -3.93 -2.42 -10.41
CA TYR A 238 -2.69 -3.02 -9.91
C TYR A 238 -2.70 -3.24 -8.39
N ARG A 239 -3.39 -2.41 -7.61
CA ARG A 239 -3.53 -2.60 -6.16
C ARG A 239 -4.88 -2.07 -5.68
N MET A 240 -5.58 -2.88 -4.88
CA MET A 240 -6.87 -2.50 -4.30
C MET A 240 -6.82 -1.22 -3.46
N GLY A 241 -7.91 -0.45 -3.46
CA GLY A 241 -8.16 0.56 -2.42
C GLY A 241 -7.22 1.78 -2.40
N LEU A 242 -6.46 2.05 -3.47
CA LEU A 242 -5.62 3.26 -3.54
C LEU A 242 -6.46 4.51 -3.31
N ILE A 243 -5.97 5.42 -2.45
CA ILE A 243 -6.73 6.54 -1.87
C ILE A 243 -7.93 6.06 -1.02
N GLN A 244 -7.88 6.35 0.28
CA GLN A 244 -8.78 5.75 1.28
C GLN A 244 -9.92 6.68 1.74
N THR A 245 -9.81 7.99 1.55
CA THR A 245 -10.84 8.97 1.94
C THR A 245 -11.15 9.95 0.81
N ALA A 246 -12.35 10.55 0.85
CA ALA A 246 -12.73 11.61 -0.08
C ALA A 246 -11.81 12.85 0.03
N ASP A 247 -11.29 13.14 1.23
CA ASP A 247 -10.33 14.23 1.44
C ASP A 247 -8.96 13.94 0.80
N GLN A 248 -8.48 12.69 0.82
CA GLN A 248 -7.28 12.30 0.09
C GLN A 248 -7.46 12.41 -1.43
N LEU A 249 -8.65 12.10 -1.96
CA LEU A 249 -8.97 12.36 -3.36
C LEU A 249 -8.97 13.88 -3.65
N ARG A 250 -9.66 14.68 -2.83
CA ARG A 250 -9.70 16.14 -2.97
C ARG A 250 -8.30 16.77 -2.91
N PHE A 251 -7.46 16.31 -1.99
CA PHE A 251 -6.07 16.75 -1.88
C PHE A 251 -5.26 16.37 -3.13
N SER A 252 -5.48 15.19 -3.71
CA SER A 252 -4.83 14.79 -4.96
C SER A 252 -5.16 15.76 -6.10
N TYR A 253 -6.43 16.18 -6.23
CA TYR A 253 -6.81 17.23 -7.20
C TYR A 253 -6.11 18.57 -6.89
N LEU A 254 -6.06 19.01 -5.62
CA LEU A 254 -5.37 20.25 -5.24
C LEU A 254 -3.87 20.22 -5.57
N ALA A 255 -3.19 19.11 -5.27
CA ALA A 255 -1.76 18.96 -5.56
C ALA A 255 -1.47 18.81 -7.07
N VAL A 256 -2.36 18.19 -7.84
CA VAL A 256 -2.25 18.18 -9.31
C VAL A 256 -2.46 19.57 -9.91
N ILE A 257 -3.48 20.31 -9.48
CA ILE A 257 -3.78 21.67 -9.97
C ILE A 257 -2.66 22.65 -9.60
N GLU A 258 -2.13 22.58 -8.38
CA GLU A 258 -1.01 23.41 -7.94
C GLU A 258 0.28 23.02 -8.68
N GLY A 259 0.60 21.72 -8.74
CA GLY A 259 1.78 21.21 -9.43
C GLY A 259 1.79 21.49 -10.94
N ALA A 260 0.62 21.59 -11.57
CA ALA A 260 0.50 21.91 -12.99
C ALA A 260 1.10 23.27 -13.36
N LYS A 261 1.18 24.25 -12.43
CA LYS A 261 1.83 25.56 -12.69
C LYS A 261 3.28 25.39 -13.13
N PHE A 262 4.04 24.57 -12.40
CA PHE A 262 5.42 24.23 -12.73
C PHE A 262 5.52 23.51 -14.08
N ILE A 263 4.64 22.54 -14.33
CA ILE A 263 4.60 21.77 -15.59
C ILE A 263 4.27 22.67 -16.80
N MET A 264 3.49 23.75 -16.60
CA MET A 264 3.21 24.78 -17.61
C MET A 264 4.35 25.80 -17.79
N GLY A 265 5.46 25.67 -17.07
CA GLY A 265 6.68 26.47 -17.26
C GLY A 265 6.90 27.58 -16.22
N ASP A 266 6.03 27.74 -15.23
CA ASP A 266 6.31 28.64 -14.10
C ASP A 266 7.25 27.94 -13.11
N ALA A 267 8.56 28.00 -13.37
CA ALA A 267 9.57 27.44 -12.48
C ALA A 267 9.61 28.14 -11.11
N SER A 268 9.08 29.37 -10.97
CA SER A 268 9.17 30.14 -9.73
C SER A 268 8.35 29.54 -8.58
N VAL A 269 7.31 28.76 -8.89
CA VAL A 269 6.49 28.12 -7.85
C VAL A 269 7.26 27.06 -7.07
N GLN A 270 8.36 26.51 -7.58
CA GLN A 270 9.15 25.51 -6.85
C GLN A 270 9.82 26.14 -5.62
N GLU A 271 10.46 27.31 -5.78
CA GLU A 271 11.03 28.06 -4.65
C GLU A 271 9.92 28.56 -3.71
N GLN A 272 8.79 29.03 -4.25
CA GLN A 272 7.62 29.39 -3.42
C GLN A 272 7.11 28.19 -2.60
N TRP A 273 7.10 26.97 -3.14
CA TRP A 273 6.73 25.78 -2.38
C TRP A 273 7.77 25.45 -1.31
N LYS A 274 9.07 25.63 -1.59
CA LYS A 274 10.14 25.47 -0.59
C LYS A 274 9.89 26.43 0.58
N GLU A 275 9.76 27.73 0.32
CA GLU A 275 9.45 28.77 1.30
C GLU A 275 8.17 28.46 2.09
N LEU A 276 7.04 28.25 1.40
CA LEU A 276 5.73 27.97 2.02
C LEU A 276 5.69 26.64 2.77
N SER A 277 6.61 25.71 2.49
CA SER A 277 6.74 24.46 3.25
C SER A 277 7.52 24.61 4.55
N ASN A 278 8.29 25.69 4.71
CA ASN A 278 9.13 25.96 5.88
C ASN A 278 10.09 24.79 6.21
N GLU A 279 10.71 24.17 5.20
CA GLU A 279 11.54 22.96 5.40
C GLU A 279 12.75 23.17 6.31
N ASP A 280 13.31 24.38 6.33
CA ASP A 280 14.50 24.78 7.09
C ASP A 280 14.20 25.15 8.57
N LEU A 281 12.98 24.92 9.07
CA LEU A 281 12.65 25.02 10.51
C LEU A 281 13.07 23.77 11.29
N ASP A 282 13.24 23.92 12.61
CA ASP A 282 13.45 22.78 13.51
C ASP A 282 12.34 21.72 13.38
N PRO A 283 12.67 20.42 13.38
CA PRO A 283 11.67 19.36 13.34
C PRO A 283 10.80 19.37 14.60
N PRO A 284 9.46 19.20 14.47
CA PRO A 284 8.57 19.18 15.63
C PRO A 284 8.91 17.96 16.52
N PRO A 285 8.94 18.11 17.86
CA PRO A 285 9.28 17.01 18.77
C PRO A 285 8.49 15.73 18.47
N GLU A 286 9.13 14.56 18.56
CA GLU A 286 8.55 13.27 18.10
C GLU A 286 7.16 12.97 18.68
N HIS A 287 6.92 13.43 19.92
CA HIS A 287 5.67 13.24 20.66
C HIS A 287 4.58 14.27 20.35
N THR A 288 4.81 15.21 19.43
CA THR A 288 3.77 16.13 18.96
C THR A 288 2.62 15.33 18.32
N PRO A 289 1.37 15.51 18.80
CA PRO A 289 0.23 14.94 18.13
C PRO A 289 0.13 15.60 16.74
N PRO A 290 -0.27 14.85 15.69
CA PRO A 290 -0.52 15.46 14.40
C PRO A 290 -1.61 16.55 14.51
N PRO A 291 -1.63 17.54 13.61
CA PRO A 291 -2.60 18.63 13.64
C PRO A 291 -4.05 18.11 13.76
N PRO A 292 -4.93 18.80 14.50
CA PRO A 292 -6.31 18.38 14.66
C PRO A 292 -7.00 18.27 13.29
N ARG A 293 -7.73 17.17 13.06
CA ARG A 293 -8.45 16.99 11.80
C ARG A 293 -9.52 18.08 11.65
N PRO A 294 -9.85 18.48 10.40
CA PRO A 294 -11.11 19.16 10.13
C PRO A 294 -12.29 18.39 10.75
N PRO A 295 -13.33 19.09 11.25
CA PRO A 295 -14.44 18.45 11.94
C PRO A 295 -15.16 17.44 11.03
N LYS A 296 -15.40 16.24 11.55
CA LYS A 296 -16.05 15.17 10.78
C LYS A 296 -17.45 15.59 10.34
N ARG A 297 -17.71 15.56 9.03
CA ARG A 297 -19.07 15.35 8.53
C ARG A 297 -19.50 13.92 8.86
N THR A 298 -20.69 13.76 9.44
CA THR A 298 -21.18 12.51 10.01
C THR A 298 -21.70 11.54 8.96
N SER A 299 -20.79 10.83 8.27
CA SER A 299 -21.15 9.74 7.33
C SER A 299 -20.04 8.70 7.09
N GLU A 300 -19.16 8.46 8.07
CA GLU A 300 -18.15 7.38 8.00
C GLU A 300 -18.69 6.04 8.53
N MET A 301 -19.39 5.27 7.68
CA MET A 301 -19.60 3.84 7.94
C MET A 301 -18.28 3.06 7.75
N HIS A 302 -18.04 2.06 8.60
CA HIS A 302 -16.85 1.21 8.50
C HIS A 302 -16.86 0.36 7.22
N ASN A 303 -15.68 -0.01 6.71
CA ASN A 303 -15.53 -1.01 5.65
C ASN A 303 -16.05 -2.37 6.17
N GLY A 304 -17.30 -2.69 5.87
CA GLY A 304 -17.99 -3.91 6.30
C GLY A 304 -18.79 -4.52 5.15
N ARG A 305 -18.52 -5.79 4.87
CA ARG A 305 -19.20 -6.63 3.87
C ARG A 305 -20.71 -6.67 4.16
N MET A 306 -21.56 -6.51 3.15
CA MET A 306 -22.97 -6.90 3.30
C MET A 306 -23.04 -8.39 3.61
N HIS A 307 -23.77 -8.76 4.66
CA HIS A 307 -24.24 -10.13 4.84
C HIS A 307 -25.59 -10.26 4.12
N GLU A 308 -25.72 -11.31 3.32
CA GLU A 308 -27.04 -11.77 2.87
C GLU A 308 -27.80 -12.26 4.10
N HIS A 309 -28.83 -11.52 4.51
CA HIS A 309 -29.80 -11.98 5.48
C HIS A 309 -31.11 -12.27 4.77
N THR A 310 -31.33 -13.55 4.51
CA THR A 310 -32.62 -14.09 4.11
C THR A 310 -33.61 -14.01 5.29
N GLU A 311 -34.89 -13.94 4.93
CA GLU A 311 -36.08 -14.34 5.72
C GLU A 311 -36.97 -13.29 6.43
N PHE A 312 -38.26 -13.66 6.47
CA PHE A 312 -39.41 -13.17 7.25
C PHE A 312 -39.89 -11.71 7.16
N PHE A 313 -40.84 -11.52 6.23
CA PHE A 313 -41.96 -10.58 6.40
C PHE A 313 -42.76 -10.86 7.69
N PRO A 314 -43.31 -9.81 8.30
CA PRO A 314 -44.73 -9.79 8.64
C PRO A 314 -45.50 -8.70 7.87
N LYS A 315 -46.81 -8.88 7.74
CA LYS A 315 -47.73 -7.97 7.03
C LYS A 315 -48.09 -6.75 7.89
N HIS A 316 -48.26 -5.59 7.27
CA HIS A 316 -49.29 -4.62 7.70
C HIS A 316 -49.90 -3.90 6.49
N GLN A 317 -51.03 -3.20 6.70
CA GLN A 317 -51.95 -2.82 5.63
C GLN A 317 -51.43 -1.70 4.71
N VAL A 318 -51.83 -1.81 3.44
CA VAL A 318 -51.90 -0.66 2.52
C VAL A 318 -53.12 0.19 2.92
N VAL A 319 -52.94 1.51 2.91
CA VAL A 319 -54.02 2.49 2.75
C VAL A 319 -53.66 3.29 1.50
N GLU A 320 -54.61 3.44 0.59
CA GLU A 320 -54.44 4.21 -0.64
C GLU A 320 -54.73 5.69 -0.38
N GLU A 321 -53.86 6.59 -0.83
CA GLU A 321 -54.23 7.97 -1.14
C GLU A 321 -53.74 8.30 -2.55
N GLU A 322 -54.67 8.70 -3.41
CA GLU A 322 -54.39 9.09 -4.79
C GLU A 322 -53.78 10.50 -4.84
N ILE A 323 -52.65 10.66 -5.53
CA ILE A 323 -52.21 11.97 -6.03
C ILE A 323 -51.99 11.85 -7.53
N GLY A 324 -53.05 12.13 -8.29
CA GLY A 324 -52.96 12.23 -9.74
C GLY A 324 -52.16 13.46 -10.17
N CYS A 325 -51.27 13.30 -11.15
CA CYS A 325 -50.59 14.41 -11.82
C CYS A 325 -50.72 14.24 -13.34
N SER A 326 -51.21 15.28 -14.01
CA SER A 326 -51.58 15.23 -15.42
C SER A 326 -50.36 15.28 -16.35
N VAL A 327 -50.20 14.27 -17.21
CA VAL A 327 -49.20 14.29 -18.28
C VAL A 327 -49.74 15.08 -19.48
N SER A 328 -49.09 16.20 -19.82
CA SER A 328 -49.36 16.94 -21.06
C SER A 328 -48.50 16.39 -22.20
N THR A 329 -49.14 15.86 -23.23
CA THR A 329 -48.48 15.44 -24.48
C THR A 329 -47.84 16.61 -25.22
N VAL A 330 -46.71 16.33 -25.88
CA VAL A 330 -46.15 17.15 -26.97
C VAL A 330 -45.87 16.19 -28.12
N GLU A 331 -46.33 16.55 -29.32
CA GLU A 331 -46.34 15.67 -30.49
C GLU A 331 -45.03 15.75 -31.29
N GLU A 332 -44.55 14.61 -31.80
CA GLU A 332 -43.51 14.59 -32.83
C GLU A 332 -44.10 14.93 -34.21
N MET A 333 -43.37 15.71 -35.01
CA MET A 333 -43.65 15.87 -36.45
C MET A 333 -42.44 15.43 -37.27
N VAL A 334 -42.67 14.47 -38.18
CA VAL A 334 -41.71 13.99 -39.18
C VAL A 334 -42.30 14.17 -40.58
N PRO A 335 -41.57 14.75 -41.54
CA PRO A 335 -41.83 14.59 -42.97
C PRO A 335 -40.97 13.46 -43.61
N ASP A 336 -41.58 12.64 -44.48
CA ASP A 336 -40.96 11.53 -45.23
C ASP A 336 -40.11 12.02 -46.44
N GLY A 337 -39.18 11.19 -46.95
CA GLY A 337 -38.11 11.63 -47.87
C GLY A 337 -37.61 10.68 -48.98
N ARG A 338 -37.61 9.33 -48.83
CA ARG A 338 -37.21 8.30 -49.84
C ARG A 338 -35.75 8.41 -50.41
N ALA A 339 -35.02 7.38 -50.86
CA ALA A 339 -35.39 6.13 -51.52
C ALA A 339 -34.22 5.11 -51.60
N ARG A 340 -34.53 3.79 -51.72
CA ARG A 340 -33.87 2.68 -52.51
C ARG A 340 -32.32 2.45 -52.40
N SER A 341 -31.75 1.23 -52.46
CA SER A 341 -32.21 -0.10 -52.88
C SER A 341 -31.40 -1.26 -52.23
N SER A 342 -31.90 -2.50 -52.34
CA SER A 342 -31.20 -3.79 -52.13
C SER A 342 -30.14 -4.07 -53.24
N VAL A 343 -29.24 -5.08 -53.22
CA VAL A 343 -29.34 -6.55 -52.93
C VAL A 343 -27.96 -7.17 -52.52
N PRO A 344 -27.90 -8.27 -51.72
CA PRO A 344 -26.65 -9.00 -51.39
C PRO A 344 -26.44 -10.35 -52.13
N LEU A 345 -25.18 -10.83 -52.21
CA LEU A 345 -24.70 -12.21 -52.49
C LEU A 345 -23.28 -12.37 -51.85
N ILE A 346 -22.80 -13.50 -51.29
CA ILE A 346 -22.65 -14.91 -51.79
C ILE A 346 -21.53 -14.98 -52.86
N THR A 347 -20.47 -15.81 -52.78
CA THR A 347 -20.05 -16.87 -51.82
C THR A 347 -18.50 -16.77 -51.54
N ASP A 348 -17.62 -17.76 -51.24
CA ASP A 348 -17.64 -19.26 -51.18
C ASP A 348 -16.55 -19.89 -50.26
N SER A 349 -16.63 -21.22 -50.10
CA SER A 349 -15.60 -22.29 -49.98
C SER A 349 -14.10 -21.98 -49.82
N GLN A 350 -13.25 -22.77 -49.13
CA GLN A 350 -13.33 -24.12 -48.49
C GLN A 350 -12.11 -24.26 -47.51
N ASP A 351 -11.76 -25.31 -46.74
CA ASP A 351 -12.20 -26.72 -46.61
C ASP A 351 -11.80 -27.36 -45.22
N THR A 352 -11.87 -28.69 -45.11
CA THR A 352 -11.16 -29.72 -44.28
C THR A 352 -9.90 -29.33 -43.46
N GLU A 353 -9.51 -30.07 -42.40
CA GLU A 353 -9.79 -31.49 -42.07
C GLU A 353 -9.89 -31.79 -40.54
N ILE A 354 -10.40 -32.98 -40.20
CA ILE A 354 -10.56 -33.51 -38.83
C ILE A 354 -9.56 -34.66 -38.59
N ARG A 355 -8.90 -34.70 -37.42
CA ARG A 355 -8.31 -35.96 -36.92
C ARG A 355 -8.52 -36.19 -35.41
N ARG A 356 -9.05 -37.36 -35.07
CA ARG A 356 -9.28 -37.91 -33.72
C ARG A 356 -8.91 -39.41 -33.76
N ARG A 357 -8.57 -40.01 -32.59
CA ARG A 357 -8.37 -41.45 -32.25
C ARG A 357 -6.90 -41.86 -31.97
N THR A 358 -6.58 -42.84 -31.10
CA THR A 358 -7.31 -43.52 -30.00
C THR A 358 -6.35 -44.42 -29.16
N VAL A 359 -6.51 -44.42 -27.83
CA VAL A 359 -6.31 -45.47 -26.77
C VAL A 359 -5.31 -46.65 -26.96
N GLY A 360 -4.55 -46.94 -25.88
CA GLY A 360 -4.08 -48.29 -25.47
C GLY A 360 -2.73 -48.28 -24.73
N GLU A 361 -2.46 -49.04 -23.65
CA GLU A 361 -3.32 -49.86 -22.77
C GLU A 361 -2.60 -50.20 -21.42
N ASN A 362 -3.36 -50.53 -20.37
CA ASN A 362 -3.09 -51.34 -19.14
C ASN A 362 -1.63 -51.64 -18.64
N LEU A 363 -1.33 -51.62 -17.32
CA LEU A 363 -1.66 -52.70 -16.37
C LEU A 363 -1.48 -52.35 -14.85
N ARG A 364 -2.44 -52.81 -13.99
CA ARG A 364 -2.35 -53.41 -12.61
C ARG A 364 -1.57 -52.70 -11.47
N LEU A 365 -2.14 -52.43 -10.28
CA LEU A 365 -2.64 -53.30 -9.16
C LEU A 365 -1.48 -54.00 -8.37
N SER A 366 -1.42 -54.08 -7.02
CA SER A 366 -2.41 -53.83 -5.93
C SER A 366 -1.71 -53.52 -4.53
N PRO A 367 -2.35 -53.55 -3.33
CA PRO A 367 -1.94 -52.76 -2.14
C PRO A 367 -1.33 -53.54 -0.93
N HIS A 368 -0.97 -52.81 0.14
CA HIS A 368 -0.84 -53.30 1.53
C HIS A 368 -1.41 -52.30 2.57
N LYS A 369 -1.46 -52.68 3.86
CA LYS A 369 -2.43 -52.22 4.87
C LYS A 369 -1.84 -52.34 6.30
N GLU A 370 -2.32 -51.48 7.23
CA GLU A 370 -1.93 -51.42 8.66
C GLU A 370 -0.45 -51.05 8.94
N GLU A 371 -0.01 -50.61 10.13
CA GLU A 371 -0.66 -50.57 11.47
C GLU A 371 -0.33 -49.26 12.25
N SER A 372 -0.86 -49.09 13.46
CA SER A 372 -0.67 -47.90 14.31
C SER A 372 0.50 -48.02 15.31
N MET A 373 1.19 -46.91 15.60
CA MET A 373 2.12 -46.83 16.74
C MET A 373 1.90 -45.53 17.54
N LYS A 374 1.98 -45.63 18.87
CA LYS A 374 2.01 -44.50 19.81
C LYS A 374 3.41 -44.38 20.42
N SER A 375 3.87 -43.15 20.58
CA SER A 375 4.83 -42.69 21.58
C SER A 375 4.51 -41.20 21.80
N GLU A 376 4.15 -40.74 23.00
CA GLU A 376 5.07 -40.54 24.13
C GLU A 376 6.24 -39.64 23.71
N ASN A 377 6.09 -38.33 23.94
CA ASN A 377 7.13 -37.31 23.83
C ASN A 377 6.68 -35.93 24.40
N SER A 378 5.65 -35.90 25.27
CA SER A 378 4.96 -34.66 25.68
C SER A 378 5.25 -34.19 27.10
N GLU A 379 6.15 -34.85 27.82
CA GLU A 379 6.44 -34.55 29.24
C GLU A 379 7.86 -33.98 29.46
N GLU A 380 8.82 -34.22 28.55
CA GLU A 380 10.18 -33.68 28.67
C GLU A 380 10.30 -32.18 28.33
N ASP A 381 9.46 -31.66 27.42
CA ASP A 381 9.49 -30.25 27.00
C ASP A 381 9.04 -29.27 28.11
N ASP A 382 8.05 -29.66 28.93
CA ASP A 382 7.46 -28.77 29.96
C ASP A 382 8.40 -28.57 31.16
N GLU A 383 9.14 -29.61 31.60
CA GLU A 383 10.20 -29.44 32.61
C GLU A 383 11.31 -28.52 32.11
N ASN A 384 11.71 -28.69 30.85
CA ASN A 384 12.76 -27.91 30.22
C ASN A 384 12.37 -26.41 30.12
N MET A 385 11.11 -26.13 29.77
CA MET A 385 10.55 -24.77 29.83
C MET A 385 10.49 -24.23 31.28
N MET A 386 10.08 -25.04 32.27
CA MET A 386 9.97 -24.53 33.65
C MET A 386 11.33 -24.29 34.33
N THR A 387 12.45 -24.77 33.80
CA THR A 387 13.79 -24.38 34.28
C THR A 387 14.26 -23.03 33.73
N THR A 388 13.98 -22.70 32.46
CA THR A 388 14.48 -21.47 31.81
C THR A 388 13.88 -20.18 32.38
N TRP A 389 12.67 -20.22 32.92
CA TRP A 389 11.99 -19.02 33.45
C TRP A 389 12.36 -18.64 34.89
N LYS A 390 13.01 -19.55 35.65
CA LYS A 390 13.35 -19.31 37.07
C LYS A 390 14.27 -18.08 37.28
N PRO A 391 15.34 -17.85 36.49
CA PRO A 391 16.17 -16.64 36.64
C PRO A 391 15.40 -15.35 36.32
N PHE A 392 14.48 -15.39 35.35
CA PHE A 392 13.72 -14.23 34.91
C PHE A 392 12.70 -13.77 35.97
N LEU A 393 11.98 -14.71 36.57
CA LEU A 393 11.06 -14.45 37.68
C LEU A 393 11.80 -13.90 38.92
N VAL A 394 12.95 -14.48 39.29
CA VAL A 394 13.77 -13.98 40.40
C VAL A 394 14.24 -12.54 40.16
N ASN A 395 14.70 -12.22 38.94
CA ASN A 395 15.11 -10.86 38.58
C ASN A 395 13.96 -9.85 38.65
N ILE A 396 12.75 -10.22 38.18
CA ILE A 396 11.56 -9.37 38.29
C ILE A 396 11.23 -9.10 39.77
N CYS A 397 11.19 -10.15 40.61
CA CYS A 397 10.92 -9.99 42.04
C CYS A 397 11.97 -9.11 42.74
N MET A 398 13.25 -9.30 42.46
CA MET A 398 14.31 -8.45 43.03
C MET A 398 14.16 -6.99 42.60
N PHE A 399 13.80 -6.73 41.35
CA PHE A 399 13.59 -5.36 40.86
C PHE A 399 12.36 -4.69 41.50
N THR A 400 11.26 -5.42 41.72
CA THR A 400 10.09 -4.89 42.44
C THR A 400 10.37 -4.65 43.93
N PHE A 401 11.14 -5.51 44.61
CA PHE A 401 11.56 -5.25 46.00
C PHE A 401 12.50 -4.03 46.12
N LEU A 402 13.47 -3.88 45.21
CA LEU A 402 14.39 -2.74 45.22
C LEU A 402 13.67 -1.42 44.93
N THR A 403 12.75 -1.39 43.96
CA THR A 403 11.96 -0.19 43.64
C THR A 403 10.96 0.16 44.74
N ALA A 404 10.29 -0.82 45.35
CA ALA A 404 9.42 -0.59 46.51
C ALA A 404 10.20 -0.08 47.73
N GLY A 405 11.38 -0.65 47.99
CA GLY A 405 12.27 -0.21 49.07
C GLY A 405 12.79 1.22 48.87
N ALA A 406 13.24 1.55 47.65
CA ALA A 406 13.66 2.91 47.30
C ALA A 406 12.51 3.93 47.44
N TYR A 407 11.30 3.57 47.00
CA TYR A 407 10.11 4.42 47.19
C TYR A 407 9.79 4.63 48.67
N LEU A 408 9.89 3.58 49.50
CA LEU A 408 9.62 3.67 50.93
C LEU A 408 10.66 4.54 51.65
N CYS A 409 11.96 4.39 51.34
CA CYS A 409 13.02 5.25 51.86
C CYS A 409 12.82 6.72 51.43
N TYR A 410 12.49 6.98 50.17
CA TYR A 410 12.15 8.34 49.71
C TYR A 410 10.97 8.93 50.49
N ARG A 411 9.93 8.12 50.74
CA ARG A 411 8.75 8.49 51.55
C ARG A 411 9.05 8.77 53.02
N VAL A 412 10.17 8.30 53.57
CA VAL A 412 10.58 8.53 54.97
C VAL A 412 11.61 9.66 55.09
N CYS A 413 12.40 9.92 54.04
CA CYS A 413 13.42 10.98 54.05
C CYS A 413 12.90 12.35 53.60
N PHE A 414 11.77 12.41 52.88
CA PHE A 414 11.29 13.64 52.22
C PHE A 414 9.80 13.93 52.47
N HIS A 415 9.13 13.24 53.41
CA HIS A 415 7.69 13.39 53.62
C HIS A 415 7.21 13.08 55.06
#